data_AF-A0A6M1LAI5-F1
#
_entry.id   AF-A0A6M1LAI5-F1
#
_cell.length_a   1.000
_cell.length_b   1.000
_cell.length_c   1.000
_cell.angle_alpha   90.00
_cell.angle_beta   90.00
_cell.angle_gamma   90.00
#
_symmetry.space_group_name_H-M   'P 1'
#
loop_
_entity.id
_entity.type
_entity.pdbx_description
1 polymer ?
#
loop_
_entity_poly.entity_id
_entity_poly.type
_entity_poly.pdbx_seq_one_letter_code
_entity_poly.pdbx_strand_id
1 'polypeptide(L)'
;MLEEHGDRMIVGGRPVATAELVAALPEPLRTRRLRLLAGDALRTAGDVAGAARVYQEVAAAEPAGAGHRLAAGSDPLPARRPAPGPGRLRPG
;
A
#
# COMPACT_ATOMS: atom_id res chain seq x y z
N MET A 1 -6.12 -6.10 -22.10
CA MET A 1 -6.43 -4.91 -21.27
C MET A 1 -5.14 -4.26 -20.78
N LEU A 2 -5.06 -2.92 -20.69
CA LEU A 2 -3.82 -2.19 -20.32
C LEU A 2 -3.28 -2.61 -18.94
N GLU A 3 -4.16 -2.90 -17.98
CA GLU A 3 -3.79 -3.40 -16.64
C GLU A 3 -3.03 -4.73 -16.64
N GLU A 4 -3.21 -5.53 -17.68
CA GLU A 4 -2.66 -6.89 -17.83
C GLU A 4 -1.46 -6.94 -18.80
N HIS A 5 -1.36 -5.94 -19.68
CA HIS A 5 -0.32 -5.88 -20.72
C HIS A 5 0.75 -4.81 -20.43
N GLY A 6 0.47 -3.87 -19.53
CA GLY A 6 1.37 -2.77 -19.18
C GLY A 6 2.74 -3.23 -18.67
N ASP A 7 2.76 -4.22 -17.79
CA ASP A 7 4.04 -4.77 -17.26
C ASP A 7 4.91 -5.34 -18.39
N ARG A 8 4.30 -5.99 -19.38
CA ARG A 8 5.00 -6.50 -20.57
C ARG A 8 5.49 -5.39 -21.49
N MET A 9 4.80 -4.25 -21.56
CA MET A 9 5.25 -3.08 -22.32
C MET A 9 6.46 -2.40 -21.66
N ILE A 10 6.48 -2.32 -20.34
CA ILE A 10 7.63 -1.80 -19.58
C ILE A 10 8.85 -2.71 -19.79
N VAL A 11 8.68 -4.02 -19.60
CA VAL A 11 9.75 -5.02 -19.81
C VAL A 11 10.21 -5.05 -21.27
N GLY A 12 9.30 -4.84 -22.23
CA GLY A 12 9.58 -4.75 -23.66
C GLY A 12 10.26 -3.46 -24.10
N GLY A 13 10.75 -2.63 -23.18
CA GLY A 13 11.51 -1.42 -23.50
C GLY A 13 10.64 -0.22 -23.93
N ARG A 14 9.35 -0.23 -23.60
CA ARG A 14 8.44 0.90 -23.87
C ARG A 14 7.87 1.53 -22.58
N PRO A 15 8.73 1.88 -21.60
CA PRO A 15 8.26 2.45 -20.35
C PRO A 15 7.57 3.82 -20.55
N VAL A 16 8.16 4.73 -21.32
CA VAL A 16 7.59 6.07 -21.56
C VAL A 16 6.20 5.99 -22.21
N ALA A 17 6.05 5.19 -23.28
CA ALA A 17 4.76 5.00 -23.94
C ALA A 17 3.69 4.39 -23.01
N THR A 18 4.10 3.57 -22.04
CA THR A 18 3.16 3.01 -21.05
C THR A 18 2.66 4.09 -20.10
N ALA A 19 3.54 4.99 -19.62
CA ALA A 19 3.15 6.12 -18.79
C ALA A 19 2.22 7.10 -19.54
N GLU A 20 2.52 7.40 -20.80
CA GLU A 20 1.69 8.25 -21.65
C GLU A 20 0.29 7.66 -21.88
N LEU A 21 0.19 6.36 -22.13
CA LEU A 21 -1.09 5.68 -22.30
C LEU A 21 -1.97 5.75 -21.05
N VAL A 22 -1.39 5.58 -19.86
CA VAL A 22 -2.14 5.74 -18.61
C VAL A 22 -2.56 7.19 -18.40
N ALA A 23 -1.69 8.15 -18.70
CA ALA A 23 -1.99 9.58 -18.60
C ALA A 23 -3.09 10.00 -19.59
N ALA A 24 -3.23 9.34 -20.73
CA ALA A 24 -4.29 9.62 -21.70
C ALA A 24 -5.68 9.09 -21.29
N LEU A 25 -5.77 8.18 -20.30
CA LEU A 25 -7.06 7.65 -19.85
C LEU A 25 -7.88 8.71 -19.09
N PRO A 26 -9.21 8.74 -19.21
CA PRO A 26 -10.08 9.53 -18.33
C PRO A 26 -9.90 9.17 -16.85
N GLU A 27 -10.04 10.15 -15.95
CA GLU A 27 -9.88 9.96 -14.50
C GLU A 27 -10.69 8.78 -13.91
N PRO A 28 -11.96 8.53 -14.33
CA PRO A 28 -12.72 7.38 -13.84
C PRO A 28 -12.14 6.02 -14.21
N LEU A 29 -11.33 5.96 -15.28
CA LEU A 29 -10.69 4.74 -15.77
C LEU A 29 -9.26 4.57 -15.25
N ARG A 30 -8.67 5.60 -14.63
CA ARG A 30 -7.34 5.52 -14.01
C ARG A 30 -7.45 4.80 -12.68
N THR A 31 -7.57 3.49 -12.70
CA THR A 31 -7.58 2.67 -11.49
C THR A 31 -6.26 2.85 -10.71
N ARG A 32 -6.28 2.52 -9.41
CA ARG A 32 -5.07 2.52 -8.58
C ARG A 32 -3.93 1.72 -9.21
N ARG A 33 -4.25 0.54 -9.79
CA ARG A 33 -3.27 -0.32 -10.46
C ARG A 33 -2.64 0.39 -11.65
N LEU A 34 -3.44 1.08 -12.48
CA LEU A 34 -2.92 1.83 -13.62
C LEU A 34 -2.05 3.02 -13.20
N ARG A 35 -2.42 3.75 -12.15
CA ARG A 35 -1.58 4.84 -11.62
C ARG A 35 -0.23 4.32 -11.10
N LEU A 36 -0.22 3.19 -10.38
CA LEU A 36 1.04 2.56 -9.95
C LEU A 36 1.89 2.09 -11.13
N LEU A 37 1.26 1.50 -12.15
CA LEU A 37 1.93 1.11 -13.39
C LEU A 37 2.59 2.31 -14.10
N ALA A 38 1.94 3.48 -14.10
CA ALA A 38 2.55 4.71 -14.63
C ALA A 38 3.78 5.15 -13.80
N GLY A 39 3.73 5.03 -12.48
CA GLY A 39 4.88 5.26 -11.61
C GLY A 39 6.05 4.31 -11.91
N ASP A 40 5.76 3.02 -12.08
CA ASP A 40 6.76 1.99 -12.41
C ASP A 40 7.37 2.21 -13.80
N ALA A 41 6.55 2.64 -14.75
CA ALA A 41 6.98 3.04 -16.07
C ALA A 41 7.95 4.24 -16.03
N LEU A 42 7.60 5.32 -15.31
CA LEU A 42 8.46 6.49 -15.14
C LEU A 42 9.78 6.14 -14.46
N ARG A 43 9.74 5.33 -13.40
CA ARG A 43 10.93 4.83 -12.70
C ARG A 43 11.84 4.04 -13.63
N THR A 44 11.27 3.15 -14.45
CA THR A 44 12.00 2.35 -15.43
C THR A 44 12.60 3.21 -16.55
N ALA A 45 11.92 4.30 -16.92
CA ALA A 45 12.42 5.28 -17.88
C ALA A 45 13.51 6.23 -17.31
N GLY A 46 13.77 6.16 -16.00
CA GLY A 46 14.74 7.03 -15.31
C GLY A 46 14.15 8.34 -14.76
N ASP A 47 12.85 8.61 -14.97
CA ASP A 47 12.16 9.74 -14.35
C ASP A 47 11.72 9.40 -12.92
N VAL A 48 12.70 9.38 -12.02
CA VAL A 48 12.49 9.07 -10.60
C VAL A 48 11.63 10.14 -9.91
N ALA A 49 11.77 11.40 -10.30
CA ALA A 49 11.01 12.50 -9.72
C ALA A 49 9.53 12.43 -10.13
N GLY A 50 9.26 12.14 -11.40
CA GLY A 50 7.90 11.89 -11.90
C GLY A 50 7.26 10.68 -11.23
N ALA A 51 8.00 9.56 -11.12
CA ALA A 51 7.52 8.37 -10.43
C ALA A 51 7.13 8.65 -8.98
N ALA A 52 7.98 9.39 -8.25
CA ALA A 52 7.72 9.75 -6.85
C ALA A 52 6.43 10.56 -6.69
N ARG A 53 6.17 11.53 -7.57
CA ARG A 53 4.92 12.31 -7.55
C ARG A 53 3.70 11.43 -7.76
N VAL A 54 3.74 10.54 -8.75
CA VAL A 54 2.64 9.60 -9.04
C VAL A 54 2.35 8.71 -7.84
N TYR A 55 3.37 8.16 -7.17
CA TYR A 55 3.15 7.33 -5.98
C TYR A 55 2.57 8.13 -4.81
N GLN A 56 2.98 9.38 -4.62
CA GLN A 56 2.44 10.27 -3.59
C GLN A 56 0.97 10.60 -3.85
N GLU A 57 0.59 10.88 -5.10
CA GLU A 57 -0.80 11.12 -5.50
C GLU A 57 -1.67 9.88 -5.24
N VAL A 58 -1.18 8.69 -5.56
CA VAL A 58 -1.87 7.43 -5.25
C VAL A 58 -2.03 7.24 -3.75
N ALA A 59 -0.99 7.53 -2.95
CA ALA A 59 -1.07 7.42 -1.50
C ALA A 59 -2.03 8.45 -0.87
N ALA A 60 -2.08 9.67 -1.41
CA ALA A 60 -2.97 10.74 -0.96
C ALA A 60 -4.44 10.51 -1.33
N ALA A 61 -4.70 9.77 -2.41
CA ALA A 61 -6.05 9.41 -2.84
C ALA A 61 -6.70 8.31 -1.96
N GLU A 62 -5.94 7.65 -1.07
CA GLU A 62 -6.48 6.71 -0.11
C GLU A 62 -6.95 7.44 1.16
N PRO A 63 -8.23 7.29 1.59
CA PRO A 63 -8.57 7.62 2.96
C PRO A 63 -7.75 6.69 3.87
N ALA A 64 -7.21 7.22 4.96
CA ALA A 64 -6.27 6.58 5.88
C ALA A 64 -6.76 5.27 6.59
N GLY A 65 -7.78 4.58 6.08
CA GLY A 65 -8.41 3.39 6.67
C GLY A 65 -8.36 2.10 5.85
N ALA A 66 -7.86 2.09 4.61
CA ALA A 66 -7.81 0.84 3.81
C ALA A 66 -6.62 -0.09 4.17
N GLY A 67 -5.69 0.37 5.03
CA GLY A 67 -4.54 -0.40 5.50
C GLY A 67 -4.73 -1.14 6.84
N HIS A 68 -5.88 -1.01 7.51
CA HIS A 68 -6.11 -1.59 8.84
C HIS A 68 -7.19 -2.68 8.83
N ARG A 69 -7.03 -3.74 8.03
CA ARG A 69 -7.81 -4.98 8.21
C ARG A 69 -7.00 -6.27 8.06
N LEU A 70 -5.69 -6.24 8.34
CA LEU A 70 -4.87 -7.46 8.47
C LEU A 70 -4.09 -7.56 9.78
N ALA A 71 -4.48 -6.81 10.83
CA ALA A 71 -3.87 -6.92 12.15
C ALA A 71 -4.90 -7.03 13.31
N ALA A 72 -6.09 -7.57 13.04
CA ALA A 72 -7.03 -8.01 14.10
C ALA A 72 -6.93 -9.53 14.25
N GLY A 73 -5.74 -9.99 14.67
CA GLY A 73 -5.42 -11.38 14.97
C GLY A 73 -4.34 -11.52 16.03
N SER A 74 -4.12 -10.47 16.83
CA SER A 74 -3.32 -10.53 18.05
C SER A 74 -4.27 -10.29 19.20
N ASP A 75 -5.04 -11.33 19.50
CA ASP A 75 -5.78 -11.43 20.75
C ASP A 75 -4.77 -11.24 21.89
N PRO A 76 -4.86 -10.18 22.72
CA PRO A 76 -4.01 -10.09 23.89
C PRO A 76 -4.46 -11.21 24.83
N LEU A 77 -3.61 -12.24 24.96
CA LEU A 77 -3.71 -13.26 26.01
C LEU A 77 -4.21 -12.62 27.31
N PRO A 78 -5.33 -13.09 27.90
CA PRO A 78 -5.81 -12.51 29.14
C PRO A 78 -4.72 -12.62 30.19
N ALA A 79 -4.38 -11.48 30.80
CA ALA A 79 -3.42 -11.40 31.88
C ALA A 79 -3.72 -12.49 32.91
N ARG A 80 -2.77 -13.42 33.09
CA ARG A 80 -2.81 -14.38 34.20
C ARG A 80 -2.88 -13.56 35.48
N ARG A 81 -4.03 -13.61 36.16
CA ARG A 81 -4.18 -13.12 37.53
C ARG A 81 -3.02 -13.70 38.36
N PRO A 82 -2.22 -12.88 39.05
CA PRO A 82 -1.30 -13.42 40.03
C PRO A 82 -2.10 -14.14 41.12
N ALA A 83 -1.62 -15.33 41.50
CA ALA A 83 -2.21 -16.14 42.56
C ALA A 83 -2.31 -15.33 43.87
N PRO A 84 -3.34 -15.56 44.70
CA PRO A 84 -3.40 -14.95 46.02
C PRO A 84 -2.17 -15.39 46.84
N GLY A 85 -1.37 -14.42 47.26
CA GLY A 85 -0.23 -14.65 48.16
C GLY A 85 -0.72 -15.18 49.52
N PRO A 86 0.12 -15.97 50.23
CA PRO A 86 -0.27 -16.55 51.50
C PRO A 86 -0.54 -15.44 52.54
N GLY A 87 -1.70 -15.55 53.19
CA GLY A 87 -2.20 -14.58 54.16
C GLY A 87 -1.21 -14.31 55.29
N ARG A 88 -0.87 -13.04 55.48
CA ARG A 88 -0.20 -12.60 56.71
C ARG A 88 -1.25 -12.46 57.80
N LEU A 89 -1.20 -13.38 58.76
CA LEU A 89 -1.82 -13.28 60.07
C LEU A 89 -1.43 -11.93 60.70
N ARG A 90 -2.43 -11.14 61.09
CA ARG A 90 -2.23 -10.01 62.01
C ARG A 90 -2.02 -10.57 63.42
N PRO A 91 -0.98 -10.16 64.16
CA PRO A 91 -1.03 -10.22 65.61
C PRO A 91 -1.82 -9.01 66.14
N GLY A 92 -2.69 -9.27 67.11
CA GLY A 92 -3.21 -8.26 68.02
C GLY A 92 -2.23 -7.98 69.15
#